data_AF-A0A377NEU1-F1
#
_entry.id   AF-A0A377NEU1-F1
#
_cell.length_a   1.000
_cell.length_b   1.000
_cell.length_c   1.000
_cell.angle_alpha   90.00
_cell.angle_beta   90.00
_cell.angle_gamma   90.00
#
_symmetry.space_group_name_H-M   'P 1'
#
loop_
_entity.id
_entity.type
_entity.pdbx_description
1 polymer ?
#
loop_
_entity_poly.entity_id
_entity_poly.type
_entity_poly.pdbx_seq_one_letter_code
_entity_poly.pdbx_strand_id
1 'polypeptide(L)'
;MSLHWNRMGNLIEARLNDYRIKADVVDKLPGPVITRFELDLAPGVKAARISNLSRDLARSLSAVAVRVVEVIPGKPYVGLELPNKKRQTVYLREVLDCAKFKESPSPLTIVLGKDISGEPVIADLAKMPHLLVAGTTGSGKSVGVNAMILSMLYKATPEEVRFIMIDPKMLELSVYEGIPHLLTEVVTDMKDAANALRCVSVRWNAAIS
;
A
#
# COMPACT_ATOMS: atom_id res chain seq x y z
N MET A 1 -23.84 0.41 -15.91
CA MET A 1 -22.49 0.77 -15.37
C MET A 1 -21.55 1.40 -16.41
N SER A 2 -21.56 0.99 -17.68
CA SER A 2 -20.63 1.53 -18.72
C SER A 2 -20.80 3.03 -19.03
N LEU A 3 -22.04 3.53 -19.05
CA LEU A 3 -22.35 4.93 -19.39
C LEU A 3 -21.72 5.97 -18.45
N HIS A 4 -21.62 5.67 -17.14
CA HIS A 4 -21.01 6.59 -16.18
C HIS A 4 -19.52 6.80 -16.48
N TRP A 5 -18.83 5.70 -16.80
CA TRP A 5 -17.41 5.73 -17.07
C TRP A 5 -17.08 6.38 -18.41
N ASN A 6 -17.92 6.20 -19.43
CA ASN A 6 -17.75 6.91 -20.70
C ASN A 6 -17.93 8.42 -20.51
N ARG A 7 -18.90 8.85 -19.69
CA ARG A 7 -19.05 10.27 -19.32
C ARG A 7 -17.82 10.80 -18.59
N MET A 8 -17.22 10.02 -17.69
CA MET A 8 -16.00 10.42 -17.00
C MET A 8 -14.81 10.49 -17.96
N GLY A 9 -14.66 9.54 -18.88
CA GLY A 9 -13.64 9.56 -19.94
C GLY A 9 -13.72 10.84 -20.77
N ASN A 10 -14.89 11.14 -21.33
CA ASN A 10 -15.11 12.36 -22.11
C ASN A 10 -14.86 13.64 -21.29
N LEU A 11 -15.19 13.62 -19.99
CA LEU A 11 -14.89 14.74 -19.10
C LEU A 11 -13.38 14.91 -18.89
N ILE A 12 -12.63 13.81 -18.72
CA ILE A 12 -11.16 13.83 -18.59
C ILE A 12 -10.55 14.42 -19.86
N GLU A 13 -10.94 13.96 -21.03
CA GLU A 13 -10.48 14.48 -22.33
C GLU A 13 -10.78 15.98 -22.46
N ALA A 14 -12.01 16.39 -22.16
CA ALA A 14 -12.40 17.80 -22.18
C ALA A 14 -11.55 18.66 -21.22
N ARG A 15 -11.31 18.18 -19.99
CA ARG A 15 -10.49 18.90 -19.01
C ARG A 15 -9.02 18.96 -19.40
N LEU A 16 -8.47 17.92 -19.99
CA LEU A 16 -7.10 17.95 -20.52
C LEU A 16 -7.00 18.96 -21.68
N ASN A 17 -8.02 19.01 -22.53
CA ASN A 17 -8.09 19.95 -23.64
C ASN A 17 -8.16 21.42 -23.18
N ASP A 18 -8.83 21.72 -22.05
CA ASP A 18 -8.82 23.06 -21.44
C ASP A 18 -7.38 23.56 -21.16
N TYR A 19 -6.44 22.64 -20.88
CA TYR A 19 -5.01 22.93 -20.69
C TYR A 19 -4.16 22.77 -21.96
N ARG A 20 -4.80 22.64 -23.13
CA ARG A 20 -4.16 22.36 -24.43
C ARG A 20 -3.34 21.06 -24.41
N ILE A 21 -3.86 20.04 -23.75
CA ILE A 21 -3.32 18.67 -23.77
C ILE A 21 -4.33 17.80 -24.51
N LYS A 22 -3.96 17.38 -25.71
CA LYS A 22 -4.77 16.47 -26.51
C LYS A 22 -4.42 15.03 -26.14
N ALA A 23 -5.40 14.31 -25.63
CA ALA A 23 -5.29 12.91 -25.23
C ALA A 23 -6.67 12.26 -25.34
N ASP A 24 -6.69 10.98 -25.68
CA ASP A 24 -7.91 10.18 -25.80
C ASP A 24 -7.90 9.08 -24.72
N VAL A 25 -9.05 8.84 -24.09
CA VAL A 25 -9.22 7.77 -23.09
C VAL A 25 -9.53 6.48 -23.84
N VAL A 26 -8.52 5.61 -23.94
CA VAL A 26 -8.61 4.38 -24.73
C VAL A 26 -9.10 3.17 -23.93
N ASP A 27 -8.84 3.17 -22.61
CA ASP A 27 -9.26 2.08 -21.73
C ASP A 27 -9.48 2.58 -20.29
N LYS A 28 -10.10 1.72 -19.48
CA LYS A 28 -10.33 1.94 -18.05
C LYS A 28 -10.23 0.66 -17.26
N LEU A 29 -9.62 0.77 -16.08
CA LEU A 29 -9.49 -0.29 -15.11
C LEU A 29 -10.12 0.17 -13.78
N PRO A 30 -11.40 -0.17 -13.53
CA PRO A 30 -12.05 0.13 -12.26
C PRO A 30 -11.55 -0.80 -11.16
N GLY A 31 -11.08 -0.21 -10.06
CA GLY A 31 -10.60 -0.91 -8.88
C GLY A 31 -11.50 -0.71 -7.65
N PRO A 32 -11.09 -1.23 -6.48
CA PRO A 32 -11.85 -1.09 -5.23
C PRO A 32 -11.87 0.36 -4.71
N VAL A 33 -10.75 1.08 -4.81
CA VAL A 33 -10.59 2.43 -4.23
C VAL A 33 -10.49 3.52 -5.31
N ILE A 34 -9.82 3.21 -6.41
CA ILE A 34 -9.60 4.12 -7.53
C ILE A 34 -10.03 3.45 -8.83
N THR A 35 -10.15 4.25 -9.89
CA THR A 35 -10.26 3.79 -11.27
C THR A 35 -9.12 4.41 -12.06
N ARG A 36 -8.37 3.59 -12.79
CA ARG A 36 -7.34 4.05 -13.72
C ARG A 36 -7.94 4.22 -15.11
N PHE A 37 -7.74 5.39 -15.71
CA PHE A 37 -8.03 5.64 -17.12
C PHE A 37 -6.71 5.62 -17.88
N GLU A 38 -6.68 4.93 -19.01
CA GLU A 38 -5.51 4.86 -19.88
C GLU A 38 -5.67 5.93 -20.96
N LEU A 39 -4.67 6.81 -21.04
CA LEU A 39 -4.64 7.96 -21.94
C LEU A 39 -3.64 7.67 -23.07
N ASP A 40 -4.14 7.74 -24.30
CA ASP A 40 -3.32 7.84 -25.49
C ASP A 40 -3.04 9.32 -25.77
N LEU A 41 -1.77 9.71 -25.70
CA LEU A 41 -1.37 11.11 -25.84
C LEU A 41 -1.09 11.43 -27.29
N ALA A 42 -1.53 12.60 -27.75
CA ALA A 42 -1.15 13.07 -29.08
C ALA A 42 0.39 13.17 -29.23
N PRO A 43 0.94 12.92 -30.43
CA PRO A 43 2.38 13.01 -30.68
C PRO A 43 3.00 14.32 -30.18
N GLY A 44 4.12 14.21 -29.47
CA GLY A 44 4.84 15.36 -28.90
C GLY A 44 4.33 15.85 -27.54
N VAL A 45 3.21 15.34 -27.04
CA VAL A 45 2.75 15.63 -25.67
C VAL A 45 3.54 14.79 -24.67
N LYS A 46 4.22 15.45 -23.72
CA LYS A 46 4.99 14.78 -22.66
C LYS A 46 4.10 14.45 -21.46
N ALA A 47 4.21 13.23 -20.92
CA ALA A 47 3.49 12.79 -19.72
C ALA A 47 3.70 13.72 -18.51
N ALA A 48 4.93 14.23 -18.33
CA ALA A 48 5.28 15.17 -17.27
C ALA A 48 4.40 16.46 -17.25
N ARG A 49 3.87 16.88 -18.42
CA ARG A 49 2.96 18.04 -18.49
C ARG A 49 1.65 17.76 -17.75
N ILE A 50 1.17 16.52 -17.80
CA ILE A 50 -0.03 16.07 -17.08
C ILE A 50 0.29 15.93 -15.60
N SER A 51 1.45 15.35 -15.26
CA SER A 51 1.93 15.21 -13.87
C SER A 51 1.95 16.57 -13.13
N ASN A 52 2.47 17.61 -13.80
CA ASN A 52 2.54 18.97 -13.27
C ASN A 52 1.16 19.63 -13.07
N LEU A 53 0.13 19.17 -13.79
CA LEU A 53 -1.24 19.70 -13.70
C LEU A 53 -2.13 18.87 -12.77
N SER A 54 -1.61 17.83 -12.11
CA SER A 54 -2.40 16.90 -11.29
C SER A 54 -3.34 17.57 -10.28
N ARG A 55 -2.89 18.64 -9.60
CA ARG A 55 -3.73 19.40 -8.63
C ARG A 55 -4.85 20.19 -9.32
N ASP A 56 -4.55 20.81 -10.44
CA ASP A 56 -5.53 21.57 -11.22
C ASP A 56 -6.56 20.65 -11.88
N LEU A 57 -6.12 19.49 -12.37
CA LEU A 57 -6.99 18.44 -12.88
C LEU A 57 -7.90 17.89 -11.78
N ALA A 58 -7.38 17.66 -10.57
CA ALA A 58 -8.19 17.23 -9.43
C ALA A 58 -9.35 18.19 -9.17
N ARG A 59 -9.05 19.50 -9.12
CA ARG A 59 -10.05 20.55 -8.93
C ARG A 59 -11.08 20.57 -10.07
N SER A 60 -10.62 20.51 -11.32
CA SER A 60 -11.48 20.57 -12.52
C SER A 60 -12.38 19.33 -12.68
N LEU A 61 -11.97 18.19 -12.13
CA LEU A 61 -12.73 16.94 -12.09
C LEU A 61 -13.54 16.77 -10.79
N SER A 62 -13.48 17.74 -9.87
CA SER A 62 -14.10 17.65 -8.53
C SER A 62 -13.66 16.40 -7.76
N ALA A 63 -12.42 15.97 -7.95
CA ALA A 63 -11.79 14.85 -7.26
C ALA A 63 -10.90 15.36 -6.12
N VAL A 64 -10.79 14.57 -5.05
CA VAL A 64 -9.92 14.91 -3.90
C VAL A 64 -8.44 14.98 -4.33
N ALA A 65 -8.04 14.07 -5.22
CA ALA A 65 -6.70 14.03 -5.80
C ALA A 65 -6.75 13.27 -7.13
N VAL A 66 -5.74 13.50 -7.97
CA VAL A 66 -5.47 12.74 -9.18
C VAL A 66 -4.03 12.25 -9.10
N ARG A 67 -3.81 10.98 -9.40
CA ARG A 67 -2.46 10.42 -9.53
C ARG A 67 -2.19 10.12 -11.00
N VAL A 68 -1.05 10.61 -11.49
CA VAL A 68 -0.58 10.37 -12.86
C VAL A 68 0.49 9.29 -12.82
N VAL A 69 0.32 8.27 -13.65
CA VAL A 69 1.25 7.16 -13.84
C VAL A 69 1.86 7.35 -15.22
N GLU A 70 3.08 7.89 -15.28
CA GLU A 70 3.70 8.26 -16.55
C GLU A 70 3.98 7.08 -17.47
N VAL A 71 4.22 5.90 -16.90
CA VAL A 71 4.47 4.66 -17.66
C VAL A 71 3.64 3.53 -17.07
N ILE A 72 2.78 2.94 -17.89
CA ILE A 72 2.10 1.69 -17.58
C ILE A 72 2.94 0.53 -18.13
N PRO A 73 3.41 -0.40 -17.28
CA PRO A 73 4.18 -1.55 -17.76
C PRO A 73 3.44 -2.33 -18.86
N GLY A 74 4.10 -2.52 -20.00
CA GLY A 74 3.55 -3.27 -21.14
C GLY A 74 2.54 -2.52 -22.01
N LYS A 75 2.24 -1.24 -21.75
CA LYS A 75 1.31 -0.44 -22.56
C LYS A 75 1.91 0.94 -22.92
N PRO A 76 1.67 1.47 -24.13
CA PRO A 76 2.19 2.77 -24.56
C PRO A 76 1.33 3.95 -24.05
N TYR A 77 0.66 3.80 -22.91
CA TYR A 77 -0.33 4.77 -22.41
C TYR A 77 0.10 5.38 -21.07
N VAL A 78 -0.44 6.58 -20.80
CA VAL A 78 -0.31 7.24 -19.49
C VAL A 78 -1.52 6.89 -18.64
N GLY A 79 -1.31 6.53 -17.38
CA GLY A 79 -2.39 6.24 -16.44
C GLY A 79 -2.85 7.49 -15.69
N LEU A 80 -4.16 7.71 -15.63
CA LEU A 80 -4.78 8.73 -14.80
C LEU A 80 -5.70 8.06 -13.77
N GLU A 81 -5.28 8.07 -12.51
CA GLU A 81 -5.97 7.40 -11.41
C GLU A 81 -6.86 8.38 -10.66
N LEU A 82 -8.17 8.09 -10.64
CA LEU A 82 -9.19 8.87 -9.96
C LEU A 82 -9.81 8.09 -8.79
N PRO A 83 -10.05 8.71 -7.63
CA PRO A 83 -10.77 8.07 -6.54
C PRO A 83 -12.21 7.76 -6.95
N ASN A 84 -12.67 6.56 -6.61
CA ASN A 84 -14.06 6.17 -6.81
C ASN A 84 -14.98 6.99 -5.90
N LYS A 85 -16.20 7.29 -6.39
CA LYS A 85 -17.25 7.93 -5.58
C LYS A 85 -17.63 7.09 -4.35
N LYS A 86 -17.67 5.77 -4.52
CA LYS A 86 -17.87 4.80 -3.44
C LYS A 86 -16.63 3.91 -3.35
N ARG A 87 -15.79 4.17 -2.35
CA ARG A 87 -14.62 3.34 -2.05
C ARG A 87 -15.08 2.06 -1.37
N GLN A 88 -14.47 0.94 -1.73
CA GLN A 88 -14.70 -0.34 -1.07
C GLN A 88 -13.65 -0.54 0.03
N THR A 89 -14.10 -0.99 1.21
CA THR A 89 -13.20 -1.38 2.28
C THR A 89 -12.54 -2.70 1.93
N VAL A 90 -11.21 -2.76 2.02
CA VAL A 90 -10.45 -4.01 1.90
C VAL A 90 -10.29 -4.59 3.29
N TYR A 91 -10.91 -5.74 3.53
CA TYR A 91 -10.85 -6.40 4.84
C TYR A 91 -9.62 -7.31 4.92
N LEU A 92 -8.93 -7.30 6.07
CA LEU A 92 -7.76 -8.16 6.29
C LEU A 92 -8.11 -9.64 6.05
N ARG A 93 -9.24 -10.10 6.58
CA ARG A 93 -9.73 -11.48 6.42
C ARG A 93 -9.83 -11.90 4.96
N GLU A 94 -10.33 -11.02 4.09
CA GLU A 94 -10.47 -11.31 2.66
C GLU A 94 -9.13 -11.65 2.01
N VAL A 95 -8.06 -10.96 2.43
CA VAL A 95 -6.73 -11.16 1.87
C VAL A 95 -6.02 -12.34 2.54
N LEU A 96 -6.21 -12.56 3.84
CA LEU A 96 -5.74 -13.76 4.55
C LEU A 96 -6.37 -15.03 3.96
N ASP A 97 -7.61 -14.95 3.47
CA ASP A 97 -8.32 -16.10 2.94
C ASP A 97 -7.85 -16.55 1.55
N CYS A 98 -7.03 -15.75 0.86
CA CYS A 98 -6.56 -16.08 -0.48
C CYS A 98 -5.47 -17.16 -0.51
N ALA A 99 -5.40 -17.92 -1.61
CA ALA A 99 -4.43 -18.99 -1.81
C ALA A 99 -2.98 -18.51 -1.66
N LYS A 100 -2.65 -17.35 -2.24
CA LYS A 100 -1.31 -16.74 -2.15
C LYS A 100 -0.84 -16.57 -0.69
N PHE A 101 -1.74 -16.29 0.25
CA PHE A 101 -1.39 -16.19 1.66
C PHE A 101 -1.28 -17.57 2.29
N LYS A 102 -2.33 -18.39 2.16
CA LYS A 102 -2.43 -19.71 2.81
C LYS A 102 -1.30 -20.65 2.40
N GLU A 103 -0.97 -20.69 1.12
CA GLU A 103 0.04 -21.59 0.54
C GLU A 103 1.47 -21.07 0.69
N SER A 104 1.67 -19.81 1.11
CA SER A 104 3.02 -19.28 1.32
C SER A 104 3.70 -20.01 2.49
N PRO A 105 4.90 -20.60 2.29
CA PRO A 105 5.58 -21.36 3.33
C PRO A 105 6.30 -20.47 4.36
N SER A 106 6.55 -19.19 4.04
CA SER A 106 7.28 -18.30 4.94
C SER A 106 6.42 -17.90 6.14
N PRO A 107 6.85 -18.11 7.39
CA PRO A 107 6.13 -17.64 8.57
C PRO A 107 6.14 -16.10 8.68
N LEU A 108 7.00 -15.43 7.91
CA LEU A 108 7.13 -13.97 7.80
C LEU A 108 6.33 -13.38 6.61
N THR A 109 5.35 -14.14 6.11
CA THR A 109 4.42 -13.66 5.09
C THR A 109 3.49 -12.59 5.67
N ILE A 110 3.44 -11.43 5.03
CA ILE A 110 2.62 -10.28 5.44
C ILE A 110 1.61 -9.87 4.36
N VAL A 111 0.40 -9.53 4.80
CA VAL A 111 -0.64 -8.93 3.95
C VAL A 111 -0.38 -7.43 3.81
N LEU A 112 -0.35 -6.95 2.57
CA LEU A 112 -0.30 -5.50 2.27
C LEU A 112 -1.66 -4.93 1.88
N GLY A 113 -2.56 -5.78 1.37
CA GLY A 113 -3.92 -5.41 0.99
C GLY A 113 -4.26 -5.88 -0.42
N LYS A 114 -4.81 -4.98 -1.23
CA LYS A 114 -5.15 -5.23 -2.63
C LYS A 114 -4.50 -4.19 -3.53
N ASP A 115 -4.16 -4.59 -4.74
CA ASP A 115 -3.69 -3.66 -5.75
C ASP A 115 -4.85 -2.82 -6.33
N ILE A 116 -4.53 -1.99 -7.31
CA ILE A 116 -5.49 -1.12 -7.97
C ILE A 116 -6.53 -1.89 -8.82
N SER A 117 -6.27 -3.15 -9.14
CA SER A 117 -7.20 -4.05 -9.85
C SER A 117 -8.08 -4.83 -8.88
N GLY A 118 -7.77 -4.81 -7.58
CA GLY A 118 -8.46 -5.56 -6.54
C GLY A 118 -7.83 -6.91 -6.23
N GLU A 119 -6.66 -7.21 -6.80
CA GLU A 119 -5.96 -8.47 -6.57
C GLU A 119 -5.22 -8.45 -5.22
N PRO A 120 -5.26 -9.56 -4.44
CA PRO A 120 -4.49 -9.71 -3.22
C PRO A 120 -2.99 -9.46 -3.41
N VAL A 121 -2.43 -8.58 -2.57
CA VAL A 121 -1.00 -8.26 -2.51
C VAL A 121 -0.43 -8.71 -1.17
N ILE A 122 0.58 -9.56 -1.28
CA ILE A 122 1.26 -10.22 -0.16
C ILE A 122 2.76 -10.07 -0.39
N ALA A 123 3.50 -9.88 0.69
CA ALA A 123 4.95 -9.85 0.66
C ALA A 123 5.52 -10.86 1.67
N ASP A 124 6.79 -11.21 1.48
CA ASP A 124 7.55 -12.03 2.41
C ASP A 124 8.64 -11.17 3.03
N LEU A 125 8.54 -10.89 4.33
CA LEU A 125 9.48 -10.03 5.02
C LEU A 125 10.88 -10.66 5.08
N ALA A 126 11.02 -11.99 4.96
CA ALA A 126 12.33 -12.64 4.87
C ALA A 126 13.09 -12.25 3.59
N LYS A 127 12.38 -11.97 2.49
CA LYS A 127 12.96 -11.52 1.22
C LYS A 127 13.21 -10.01 1.17
N MET A 128 12.61 -9.28 2.12
CA MET A 128 12.81 -7.85 2.34
C MET A 128 13.35 -7.66 3.75
N PRO A 129 14.63 -8.02 4.00
CA PRO A 129 15.13 -8.31 5.35
C PRO A 129 14.88 -7.17 6.35
N HIS A 130 14.76 -5.94 5.84
CA HIS A 130 14.26 -4.79 6.59
C HIS A 130 13.22 -4.02 5.77
N LEU A 131 12.23 -3.46 6.47
CA LEU A 131 11.16 -2.65 5.88
C LEU A 131 11.04 -1.31 6.63
N LEU A 132 10.97 -0.21 5.89
CA LEU A 132 10.67 1.12 6.43
C LEU A 132 9.22 1.51 6.10
N VAL A 133 8.42 1.80 7.13
CA VAL A 133 7.03 2.24 6.97
C VAL A 133 6.89 3.69 7.46
N ALA A 134 6.55 4.60 6.55
CA ALA A 134 6.36 6.02 6.83
C ALA A 134 5.01 6.52 6.30
N GLY A 135 4.41 7.49 6.99
CA GLY A 135 3.13 8.08 6.60
C GLY A 135 2.71 9.17 7.59
N THR A 136 1.89 10.11 7.13
CA THR A 136 1.31 11.18 7.97
C THR A 136 0.21 10.62 8.89
N THR A 137 -0.15 11.36 9.94
CA THR A 137 -1.27 10.99 10.81
C THR A 137 -2.56 10.82 9.98
N GLY A 138 -3.30 9.73 10.23
CA GLY A 138 -4.52 9.41 9.49
C GLY A 138 -4.31 8.76 8.11
N SER A 139 -3.06 8.57 7.65
CA SER A 139 -2.76 7.87 6.38
C SER A 139 -2.98 6.36 6.41
N GLY A 140 -3.20 5.78 7.61
CA GLY A 140 -3.38 4.34 7.80
C GLY A 140 -2.11 3.59 8.19
N LYS A 141 -0.99 4.27 8.50
CA LYS A 141 0.27 3.64 8.94
C LYS A 141 0.06 2.58 10.04
N SER A 142 -0.60 2.96 11.13
CA SER A 142 -0.79 2.08 12.28
C SER A 142 -1.68 0.88 11.95
N VAL A 143 -2.72 1.08 11.13
CA VAL A 143 -3.55 -0.02 10.62
C VAL A 143 -2.73 -0.97 9.75
N GLY A 144 -1.86 -0.45 8.89
CA GLY A 144 -0.95 -1.25 8.07
C GLY A 144 0.04 -2.07 8.89
N VAL A 145 0.66 -1.48 9.91
CA VAL A 145 1.56 -2.21 10.83
C VAL A 145 0.80 -3.31 11.57
N ASN A 146 -0.40 -3.03 12.07
CA ASN A 146 -1.23 -4.05 12.71
C ASN A 146 -1.62 -5.18 11.74
N ALA A 147 -1.91 -4.87 10.48
CA ALA A 147 -2.16 -5.89 9.46
C ALA A 147 -0.94 -6.80 9.24
N MET A 148 0.28 -6.24 9.24
CA MET A 148 1.51 -7.02 9.13
C MET A 148 1.72 -7.93 10.36
N ILE A 149 1.55 -7.40 11.57
CA ILE A 149 1.69 -8.18 12.81
C ILE A 149 0.67 -9.33 12.83
N LEU A 150 -0.61 -9.02 12.58
CA LEU A 150 -1.68 -10.02 12.53
C LEU A 150 -1.41 -11.07 11.46
N SER A 151 -0.88 -10.69 10.29
CA SER A 151 -0.52 -11.67 9.25
C SER A 151 0.45 -12.73 9.77
N MET A 152 1.48 -12.33 10.50
CA MET A 152 2.43 -13.25 11.12
C MET A 152 1.77 -14.07 12.23
N LEU A 153 0.94 -13.47 13.08
CA LEU A 153 0.22 -14.19 14.15
C LEU A 153 -0.77 -15.23 13.63
N TYR A 154 -1.38 -15.02 12.46
CA TYR A 154 -2.26 -15.99 11.82
C TYR A 154 -1.53 -17.16 11.16
N LYS A 155 -0.20 -17.07 11.01
CA LYS A 155 0.58 -18.06 10.25
C LYS A 155 1.66 -18.75 11.09
N ALA A 156 2.27 -18.04 12.04
CA ALA A 156 3.44 -18.48 12.78
C ALA A 156 3.11 -18.75 14.24
N THR A 157 3.65 -19.84 14.75
CA THR A 157 3.72 -20.15 16.19
C THR A 157 4.82 -19.34 16.87
N PRO A 158 4.82 -19.24 18.22
CA PRO A 158 5.88 -18.57 18.97
C PRO A 158 7.28 -19.18 18.81
N GLU A 159 7.38 -20.42 18.34
CA GLU A 159 8.67 -21.09 18.07
C GLU A 159 9.25 -20.66 16.71
N GLU A 160 8.38 -20.34 15.75
CA GLU A 160 8.77 -19.92 14.40
C GLU A 160 9.09 -18.42 14.33
N VAL A 161 8.29 -17.58 15.02
CA VAL A 161 8.44 -16.13 15.00
C VAL A 161 8.34 -15.55 16.41
N ARG A 162 9.28 -14.65 16.69
CA ARG A 162 9.37 -13.92 17.95
C ARG A 162 9.46 -12.42 17.70
N PHE A 163 8.77 -11.64 18.54
CA PHE A 163 8.71 -10.18 18.43
C PHE A 163 9.48 -9.49 19.56
N ILE A 164 10.12 -8.39 19.19
CA ILE A 164 10.50 -7.32 20.10
C ILE A 164 9.74 -6.09 19.61
N MET A 165 8.82 -5.60 20.41
CA MET A 165 8.00 -4.45 20.07
C MET A 165 8.51 -3.24 20.85
N ILE A 166 8.72 -2.12 20.16
CA ILE A 166 9.20 -0.86 20.73
C ILE A 166 8.15 0.20 20.44
N ASP A 167 7.49 0.69 21.48
CA ASP A 167 6.45 1.73 21.39
C ASP A 167 6.66 2.82 22.46
N PRO A 168 7.55 3.78 22.20
CA PRO A 168 7.89 4.82 23.18
C PRO A 168 6.75 5.78 23.46
N LYS A 169 5.67 5.73 22.68
CA LYS A 169 4.47 6.55 22.88
C LYS A 169 3.33 5.79 23.52
N MET A 170 3.43 4.46 23.66
CA MET A 170 2.39 3.58 24.19
C MET A 170 1.03 3.74 23.49
N LEU A 171 1.02 3.96 22.18
CA LEU A 171 -0.22 4.24 21.44
C LEU A 171 -0.69 3.10 20.55
N GLU A 172 0.22 2.27 20.05
CA GLU A 172 -0.06 1.43 18.89
C GLU A 172 0.21 -0.06 19.16
N LEU A 173 1.27 -0.38 19.91
CA LEU A 173 1.72 -1.76 20.09
C LEU A 173 1.43 -2.32 21.49
N SER A 174 1.07 -1.48 22.45
CA SER A 174 0.71 -1.91 23.82
C SER A 174 -0.44 -2.92 23.86
N VAL A 175 -1.29 -2.95 22.82
CA VAL A 175 -2.36 -3.94 22.66
C VAL A 175 -1.84 -5.39 22.54
N TYR A 176 -0.58 -5.58 22.16
CA TYR A 176 0.04 -6.90 22.01
C TYR A 176 0.75 -7.38 23.27
N GLU A 177 0.66 -6.63 24.38
CA GLU A 177 1.29 -7.04 25.63
C GLU A 177 0.80 -8.44 26.07
N GLY A 178 1.74 -9.27 26.52
CA GLY A 178 1.45 -10.63 26.99
C GLY A 178 1.21 -11.72 25.92
N ILE A 179 1.30 -11.42 24.62
CA ILE A 179 1.24 -12.50 23.61
C ILE A 179 2.46 -13.43 23.73
N PRO A 180 2.31 -14.74 23.47
CA PRO A 180 3.39 -15.71 23.66
C PRO A 180 4.57 -15.51 22.68
N HIS A 181 4.34 -14.77 21.57
CA HIS A 181 5.38 -14.45 20.59
C HIS A 181 6.35 -13.35 21.07
N LEU A 182 6.03 -12.58 22.12
CA LEU A 182 6.94 -11.57 22.63
C LEU A 182 8.18 -12.22 23.29
N LEU A 183 9.35 -11.62 23.08
CA LEU A 183 10.59 -11.99 23.78
C LEU A 183 10.77 -11.25 25.09
N THR A 184 10.11 -10.10 25.20
CA THR A 184 10.12 -9.18 26.34
C THR A 184 8.81 -8.40 26.30
N GLU A 185 8.42 -7.80 27.42
CA GLU A 185 7.32 -6.83 27.45
C GLU A 185 7.55 -5.71 26.42
N VAL A 186 6.48 -5.06 25.98
CA VAL A 186 6.56 -3.98 24.99
C VAL A 186 7.46 -2.87 25.54
N VAL A 187 8.53 -2.58 24.81
CA VAL A 187 9.57 -1.65 25.25
C VAL A 187 9.13 -0.22 25.04
N THR A 188 9.05 0.55 26.12
CA THR A 188 8.59 1.94 26.09
C THR A 188 9.70 2.94 26.40
N ASP A 189 10.72 2.53 27.16
CA ASP A 189 11.90 3.36 27.42
C ASP A 189 12.91 3.29 26.25
N MET A 190 13.41 4.44 25.83
CA MET A 190 14.34 4.53 24.68
C MET A 190 15.73 3.95 24.97
N LYS A 191 16.17 3.92 26.23
CA LYS A 191 17.42 3.25 26.63
C LYS A 191 17.25 1.73 26.56
N ASP A 192 16.10 1.23 26.99
CA ASP A 192 15.78 -0.19 26.89
C ASP A 192 15.61 -0.63 25.44
N ALA A 193 15.08 0.24 24.57
CA ALA A 193 15.03 -0.01 23.13
C ALA A 193 16.43 -0.21 22.53
N ALA A 194 17.40 0.62 22.92
CA ALA A 194 18.79 0.46 22.49
C ALA A 194 19.40 -0.86 23.00
N ASN A 195 19.11 -1.25 24.23
CA ASN A 195 19.52 -2.53 24.79
C ASN A 195 18.89 -3.72 24.05
N ALA A 196 17.61 -3.65 23.70
CA ALA A 196 16.92 -4.68 22.95
C ALA A 196 17.54 -4.89 21.55
N LEU A 197 17.85 -3.79 20.83
CA LEU A 197 18.55 -3.86 19.56
C LEU A 197 19.96 -4.46 19.69
N ARG A 198 20.70 -4.12 20.75
CA ARG A 198 21.99 -4.74 21.04
C ARG A 198 21.86 -6.24 21.30
N CYS A 199 20.82 -6.67 22.01
CA CYS A 199 20.54 -8.07 22.26
C CYS A 199 20.29 -8.85 20.96
N VAL A 200 19.54 -8.27 20.01
CA VAL A 200 19.35 -8.84 18.66
C VAL A 200 20.68 -9.06 17.96
N SER A 201 21.59 -8.07 18.01
CA SER A 201 22.92 -8.20 17.39
C SER A 201 23.76 -9.32 18.01
N VAL A 202 23.74 -9.44 19.35
CA VAL A 202 24.48 -10.51 20.05
C VAL A 202 23.92 -11.89 19.71
N ARG A 203 22.58 -12.05 19.75
CA ARG A 203 21.92 -13.32 19.39
C ARG A 203 22.18 -13.70 17.93
N TRP A 204 22.16 -12.72 17.02
CA TRP A 204 22.49 -12.96 15.63
C TRP A 204 23.89 -13.54 15.48
N ASN A 205 24.88 -12.94 16.14
CA ASN A 205 26.27 -13.43 16.10
C ASN A 205 26.41 -14.84 16.67
N ALA A 206 25.67 -15.18 17.72
CA ALA A 206 25.67 -16.53 18.30
C ALA A 206 24.96 -17.57 17.42
N ALA A 207 24.04 -17.16 16.54
CA ALA A 207 23.30 -18.06 15.65
C ALA A 207 24.08 -18.39 14.36
N ILE A 208 25.04 -17.54 13.97
CA ILE A 208 25.87 -17.71 12.76
C ILE A 208 27.28 -18.25 13.05
N SER A 209 27.62 -18.44 14.32
CA SER A 209 28.87 -19.04 14.81
C SER A 209 28.69 -20.53 15.12
#